data_AF-A0A414G053-F1
#
_entry.id   AF-A0A414G053-F1
#
_cell.length_a   1.000
_cell.length_b   1.000
_cell.length_c   1.000
_cell.angle_alpha   90.00
_cell.angle_beta   90.00
_cell.angle_gamma   90.00
#
_symmetry.space_group_name_H-M   'P 1'
#
loop_
_entity.id
_entity.type
_entity.pdbx_description
1 polymer ?
#
loop_
_entity_poly.entity_id
_entity_poly.type
_entity_poly.pdbx_seq_one_letter_code
_entity_poly.pdbx_strand_id
1 'polypeptide(L)'
;MPVFHKVKEVVPLQDMRLCVRFANGSTKEYDVEKLAARFPQFAALEDEHLFEEVQVDVGGYGIVWNDDLDLSCDELWKNGVDVKTPFDGLMAFSDASELWGLSESALRKAVAYGKIEAGIDARKFGKQWVVTQEAMRREYGNPVEVLR
;
A
#
# COMPACT_ATOMS: atom_id res chain seq x y z
N MET A 1 -5.94 -4.65 -17.05
CA MET A 1 -4.68 -5.08 -16.38
C MET A 1 -4.80 -4.72 -14.91
N PRO A 2 -4.23 -5.48 -13.96
CA PRO A 2 -4.52 -5.20 -12.56
C PRO A 2 -4.01 -3.81 -12.21
N VAL A 3 -4.77 -3.11 -11.38
CA VAL A 3 -4.30 -1.97 -10.61
C VAL A 3 -2.96 -2.36 -9.99
N PHE A 4 -1.90 -1.57 -10.21
CA PHE A 4 -0.63 -1.84 -9.53
C PHE A 4 -0.86 -1.71 -8.03
N HIS A 5 -0.63 -2.80 -7.31
CA HIS A 5 -0.75 -2.85 -5.85
C HIS A 5 0.50 -2.20 -5.25
N LYS A 6 0.65 -0.89 -5.46
CA LYS A 6 1.81 -0.13 -5.01
C LYS A 6 1.95 -0.24 -3.50
N VAL A 7 3.12 -0.69 -3.04
CA VAL A 7 3.44 -0.79 -1.62
C VAL A 7 3.74 0.61 -1.09
N LYS A 8 3.15 0.95 0.05
CA LYS A 8 3.35 2.24 0.74
C LYS A 8 4.20 2.09 1.98
N GLU A 9 4.09 0.95 2.63
CA GLU A 9 4.80 0.64 3.85
C GLU A 9 4.92 -0.87 3.97
N VAL A 10 6.05 -1.28 4.53
CA VAL A 10 6.30 -2.64 4.98
C VAL A 10 6.82 -2.54 6.41
N VAL A 11 6.30 -3.38 7.28
CA VAL A 11 6.74 -3.49 8.68
C VAL A 11 7.08 -4.94 8.95
N PRO A 12 8.33 -5.26 9.33
CA PRO A 12 8.70 -6.60 9.77
C PRO A 12 7.99 -6.92 11.10
N LEU A 13 7.48 -8.14 11.19
CA LEU A 13 6.83 -8.71 12.36
C LEU A 13 7.60 -9.96 12.81
N GLN A 14 7.21 -10.51 13.96
CA GLN A 14 7.72 -11.79 14.45
C GLN A 14 7.39 -12.94 13.50
N ASP A 15 8.16 -14.03 13.60
CA ASP A 15 7.98 -15.27 12.84
C ASP A 15 8.12 -15.09 11.32
N MET A 16 9.06 -14.23 10.88
CA MET A 16 9.32 -13.92 9.47
C MET A 16 8.07 -13.45 8.69
N ARG A 17 7.22 -12.66 9.37
CA ARG A 17 6.02 -12.09 8.77
C ARG A 17 6.20 -10.61 8.46
N LEU A 18 5.55 -10.17 7.40
CA LEU A 18 5.56 -8.78 6.97
C LEU A 18 4.13 -8.23 7.00
N CYS A 19 3.93 -7.08 7.64
CA CYS A 19 2.73 -6.28 7.46
C CYS A 19 2.95 -5.31 6.31
N VAL A 20 2.21 -5.47 5.20
CA VAL A 20 2.37 -4.69 3.97
C VAL A 20 1.13 -3.84 3.76
N ARG A 21 1.30 -2.51 3.73
CA ARG A 21 0.23 -1.56 3.40
C ARG A 21 0.35 -1.10 1.95
N PHE A 22 -0.78 -1.13 1.25
CA PHE A 22 -0.88 -0.77 -0.16
C PHE A 22 -1.51 0.62 -0.36
N ALA A 23 -1.24 1.22 -1.51
CA ALA A 23 -1.70 2.57 -1.88
C ALA A 23 -3.23 2.70 -1.97
N ASN A 24 -3.92 1.58 -2.19
CA ASN A 24 -5.38 1.52 -2.17
C ASN A 24 -5.98 1.51 -0.75
N GLY A 25 -5.14 1.55 0.30
CA GLY A 25 -5.56 1.51 1.70
C GLY A 25 -5.81 0.09 2.23
N SER A 26 -5.47 -0.97 1.48
CA SER A 26 -5.51 -2.35 1.98
C SER A 26 -4.24 -2.72 2.73
N THR A 27 -4.36 -3.64 3.68
CA THR A 27 -3.24 -4.22 4.41
C THR A 27 -3.23 -5.74 4.23
N LYS A 28 -2.06 -6.32 3.99
CA LYS A 28 -1.86 -7.77 3.95
C LYS A 28 -0.72 -8.19 4.86
N GLU A 29 -0.86 -9.36 5.44
CA GLU A 29 0.24 -10.06 6.11
C GLU A 29 0.85 -11.07 5.14
N TYR A 30 2.17 -11.02 4.97
CA TYR A 30 2.92 -11.92 4.11
C TYR A 30 3.86 -12.78 4.94
N ASP A 31 3.84 -14.08 4.68
CA ASP A 31 4.59 -15.11 5.39
C ASP A 31 5.80 -15.50 4.54
N VAL A 32 6.99 -15.03 4.96
CA VAL A 32 8.23 -15.22 4.19
C VAL A 32 8.77 -16.65 4.30
N GLU A 33 8.39 -17.42 5.33
CA GLU A 33 8.81 -18.82 5.46
C GLU A 33 8.31 -19.65 4.26
N LYS A 34 7.07 -19.40 3.83
CA LYS A 34 6.50 -20.06 2.62
C LYS A 34 7.32 -19.78 1.37
N LEU A 35 7.86 -18.58 1.27
CA LEU A 35 8.72 -18.18 0.15
C LEU A 35 10.09 -18.86 0.28
N ALA A 36 10.72 -18.84 1.45
CA ALA A 36 12.02 -19.46 1.70
C ALA A 36 12.00 -20.97 1.44
N ALA A 37 10.90 -21.65 1.78
CA ALA A 37 10.70 -23.07 1.48
C ALA A 37 10.70 -23.38 -0.03
N ARG A 38 10.26 -22.41 -0.86
CA ARG A 38 10.24 -22.53 -2.33
C ARG A 38 11.54 -22.03 -2.97
N PHE A 39 12.18 -21.04 -2.36
CA PHE A 39 13.32 -20.31 -2.89
C PHE A 39 14.41 -20.19 -1.81
N PRO A 40 15.38 -21.12 -1.79
CA PRO A 40 16.35 -21.24 -0.70
C PRO A 40 17.19 -19.99 -0.44
N GLN A 41 17.34 -19.08 -1.41
CA GLN A 41 18.06 -17.82 -1.20
C GLN A 41 17.42 -16.93 -0.12
N PHE A 42 16.10 -17.05 0.09
CA PHE A 42 15.39 -16.30 1.13
C PHE A 42 15.56 -16.90 2.54
N ALA A 43 16.21 -18.07 2.69
CA ALA A 43 16.57 -18.60 4.00
C ALA A 43 17.57 -17.68 4.75
N ALA A 44 18.29 -16.81 4.03
CA ALA A 44 19.11 -15.77 4.66
C ALA A 44 18.30 -14.83 5.56
N LEU A 45 17.00 -14.69 5.32
CA LEU A 45 16.10 -13.86 6.11
C LEU A 45 15.70 -14.50 7.46
N GLU A 46 16.20 -15.69 7.78
CA GLU A 46 16.15 -16.23 9.16
C GLU A 46 17.03 -15.40 10.11
N ASP A 47 18.01 -14.66 9.59
CA ASP A 47 18.72 -13.64 10.35
C ASP A 47 17.79 -12.44 10.59
N GLU A 48 17.36 -12.26 11.85
CA GLU A 48 16.44 -11.20 12.27
C GLU A 48 16.96 -9.81 11.92
N HIS A 49 18.28 -9.57 12.01
CA HIS A 49 18.85 -8.28 11.66
C HIS A 49 18.70 -7.98 10.17
N LEU A 50 18.99 -8.95 9.32
CA LEU A 50 18.77 -8.79 7.88
C LEU A 50 17.28 -8.64 7.59
N PHE A 51 16.41 -9.42 8.21
CA PHE A 51 14.97 -9.37 7.99
C PHE A 51 14.37 -7.99 8.32
N GLU A 52 14.82 -7.38 9.41
CA GLU A 52 14.38 -6.05 9.86
C GLU A 52 14.81 -4.91 8.94
N GLU A 53 15.82 -5.10 8.08
CA GLU A 53 16.29 -4.11 7.11
C GLU A 53 15.34 -3.93 5.91
N VAL A 54 14.22 -4.66 5.87
CA VAL A 54 13.21 -4.57 4.80
C VAL A 54 12.75 -3.13 4.58
N GLN A 55 12.74 -2.71 3.32
CA GLN A 55 12.27 -1.39 2.92
C GLN A 55 11.46 -1.45 1.63
N VAL A 56 10.58 -0.47 1.44
CA VAL A 56 9.85 -0.30 0.18
C VAL A 56 10.83 0.19 -0.89
N ASP A 57 10.76 -0.39 -2.08
CA ASP A 57 11.60 0.02 -3.21
C ASP A 57 11.27 1.44 -3.70
N VAL A 58 12.13 1.97 -4.57
CA VAL A 58 11.89 3.27 -5.20
C VAL A 58 10.69 3.14 -6.15
N GLY A 59 9.58 3.76 -5.76
CA GLY A 59 8.34 3.78 -6.54
C GLY A 59 7.24 2.87 -5.99
N GLY A 60 7.54 1.99 -5.03
CA GLY A 60 6.57 1.10 -4.39
C GLY A 60 6.15 -0.08 -5.26
N TYR A 61 6.98 -0.51 -6.21
CA TYR A 61 6.77 -1.70 -7.02
C TYR A 61 7.24 -3.00 -6.35
N GLY A 62 7.78 -2.91 -5.15
CA GLY A 62 8.23 -4.03 -4.36
C GLY A 62 8.79 -3.62 -2.99
N ILE A 63 9.44 -4.59 -2.36
CA ILE A 63 10.26 -4.40 -1.17
C ILE A 63 11.64 -4.99 -1.43
N VAL A 64 12.64 -4.48 -0.74
CA VAL A 64 14.03 -4.88 -0.90
C VAL A 64 14.67 -4.98 0.47
N TRP A 65 15.53 -5.98 0.65
CA TRP A 65 16.43 -6.09 1.80
C TRP A 65 17.85 -5.67 1.38
N ASN A 66 18.32 -6.19 0.25
CA ASN A 66 19.64 -5.90 -0.31
C ASN A 66 19.66 -6.14 -1.83
N ASP A 67 20.84 -6.06 -2.45
CA ASP A 67 21.02 -6.21 -3.89
C ASP A 67 20.61 -7.59 -4.44
N ASP A 68 20.54 -8.61 -3.58
CA ASP A 68 20.24 -10.00 -3.97
C ASP A 68 18.82 -10.44 -3.55
N LEU A 69 18.18 -9.72 -2.62
CA LEU A 69 16.91 -10.09 -2.00
C LEU A 69 15.87 -8.97 -2.13
N ASP A 70 14.94 -9.18 -3.06
CA ASP A 70 13.78 -8.32 -3.29
C ASP A 70 12.50 -9.12 -3.56
N LEU A 71 11.35 -8.49 -3.34
CA LEU A 71 10.04 -9.04 -3.70
C LEU A 71 9.18 -8.00 -4.42
N SER A 72 8.61 -8.42 -5.55
CA SER A 72 7.64 -7.60 -6.27
C SER A 72 6.35 -7.41 -5.46
N CYS A 73 5.71 -6.26 -5.65
CA CYS A 73 4.42 -5.96 -5.03
C CYS A 73 3.30 -6.95 -5.44
N ASP A 74 3.41 -7.54 -6.63
CA ASP A 74 2.50 -8.56 -7.13
C ASP A 74 2.58 -9.87 -6.34
N GLU A 75 3.78 -10.28 -5.94
CA GLU A 75 4.02 -11.45 -5.08
C GLU A 75 3.38 -11.22 -3.71
N LEU A 76 3.66 -10.07 -3.09
CA LEU A 76 3.09 -9.66 -1.81
C LEU A 76 1.55 -9.60 -1.86
N TRP A 77 1.01 -9.08 -2.96
CA TRP A 77 -0.43 -8.96 -3.13
C TRP A 77 -1.12 -10.32 -3.31
N LYS A 78 -0.57 -11.18 -4.16
CA LYS A 78 -1.18 -12.46 -4.54
C LYS A 78 -1.10 -13.49 -3.41
N ASN A 79 0.02 -13.52 -2.69
CA ASN A 79 0.29 -14.55 -1.68
C ASN A 79 0.15 -14.03 -0.24
N GLY A 80 -0.04 -12.73 -0.05
CA GLY A 80 -0.38 -12.14 1.24
C GLY A 80 -1.86 -12.33 1.62
N VAL A 81 -2.10 -12.56 2.91
CA VAL A 81 -3.43 -12.73 3.49
C VAL A 81 -3.98 -11.35 3.89
N ASP A 82 -5.22 -11.05 3.51
CA ASP A 82 -5.86 -9.81 3.94
C ASP A 82 -6.02 -9.77 5.45
N VAL A 83 -5.56 -8.69 6.06
CA VAL A 83 -5.74 -8.42 7.48
C VAL A 83 -6.52 -7.12 7.65
N LYS A 84 -7.25 -7.03 8.77
CA LYS A 84 -8.00 -5.82 9.12
C LYS A 84 -7.23 -4.97 10.11
N THR A 85 -7.01 -3.72 9.74
CA THR A 85 -6.39 -2.72 10.62
C THR A 85 -7.30 -1.50 10.77
N PRO A 86 -7.18 -0.74 11.88
CA PRO A 86 -7.89 0.53 12.04
C PRO A 86 -7.54 1.60 10.99
N PHE A 87 -6.45 1.39 10.23
CA PHE A 87 -5.99 2.33 9.19
C PHE A 87 -6.43 1.91 7.78
N ASP A 88 -7.11 0.78 7.64
CA ASP A 88 -7.57 0.32 6.34
C ASP A 88 -8.55 1.31 5.71
N GLY A 89 -8.51 1.41 4.40
CA GLY A 89 -9.32 2.34 3.63
C GLY A 89 -8.84 3.78 3.73
N LEU A 90 -7.74 4.10 4.44
CA LEU A 90 -7.11 5.41 4.40
C LEU A 90 -6.06 5.48 3.29
N MET A 91 -6.11 6.53 2.47
CA MET A 91 -5.18 6.74 1.37
C MET A 91 -4.66 8.19 1.38
N ALA A 92 -3.42 8.40 0.95
CA ALA A 92 -2.96 9.75 0.68
C ALA A 92 -3.68 10.32 -0.56
N PHE A 93 -3.85 11.64 -0.63
CA PHE A 93 -4.39 12.30 -1.83
C PHE A 93 -3.59 11.97 -3.08
N SER A 94 -2.26 11.84 -2.97
CA SER A 94 -1.42 11.44 -4.10
C SER A 94 -1.80 10.07 -4.65
N ASP A 95 -2.04 9.10 -3.76
CA ASP A 95 -2.41 7.73 -4.12
C ASP A 95 -3.84 7.70 -4.68
N ALA A 96 -4.78 8.41 -4.03
CA ALA A 96 -6.14 8.56 -4.54
C ALA A 96 -6.18 9.25 -5.92
N SER A 97 -5.32 10.24 -6.13
CA SER A 97 -5.16 10.92 -7.41
C SER A 97 -4.70 9.98 -8.51
N GLU A 98 -3.67 9.17 -8.24
CA GLU A 98 -3.18 8.14 -9.17
C GLU A 98 -4.30 7.11 -9.47
N LEU A 99 -4.95 6.58 -8.43
CA LEU A 99 -5.96 5.53 -8.55
C LEU A 99 -7.24 5.96 -9.26
N TRP A 100 -7.69 7.22 -9.10
CA TRP A 100 -8.91 7.74 -9.74
C TRP A 100 -8.64 8.59 -10.99
N GLY A 101 -7.38 8.79 -11.38
CA GLY A 101 -7.04 9.65 -12.52
C GLY A 101 -7.43 11.12 -12.31
N LEU A 102 -7.40 11.59 -11.06
CA LEU A 102 -7.78 12.96 -10.67
C LEU A 102 -6.54 13.75 -10.23
N SER A 103 -6.53 15.07 -10.46
CA SER A 103 -5.48 15.91 -9.86
C SER A 103 -5.71 16.10 -8.35
N GLU A 104 -4.64 16.20 -7.56
CA GLU A 104 -4.81 16.48 -6.13
C GLU A 104 -5.51 17.83 -5.88
N SER A 105 -5.35 18.79 -6.81
CA SER A 105 -6.05 20.07 -6.76
C SER A 105 -7.57 19.90 -6.91
N ALA A 106 -8.03 18.92 -7.70
CA ALA A 106 -9.44 18.57 -7.80
C ALA A 106 -9.95 17.98 -6.48
N LEU A 107 -9.18 17.09 -5.83
CA LEU A 107 -9.53 16.54 -4.51
C LEU A 107 -9.59 17.63 -3.44
N ARG A 108 -8.63 18.56 -3.42
CA ARG A 108 -8.65 19.72 -2.50
C ARG A 108 -9.87 20.61 -2.73
N LYS A 109 -10.26 20.85 -3.98
CA LYS A 109 -11.50 21.59 -4.30
C LYS A 109 -12.74 20.83 -3.87
N ALA A 110 -12.77 19.50 -4.04
CA ALA A 110 -13.89 18.67 -3.58
C ALA A 110 -14.09 18.76 -2.07
N VAL A 111 -13.01 18.83 -1.29
CA VAL A 111 -13.09 19.13 0.15
C VAL A 111 -13.62 20.53 0.39
N ALA A 112 -13.07 21.55 -0.28
CA ALA A 112 -13.48 22.94 -0.10
C ALA A 112 -14.96 23.20 -0.46
N TYR A 113 -15.52 22.44 -1.40
CA TYR A 113 -16.92 22.53 -1.82
C TYR A 113 -17.85 21.60 -1.06
N GLY A 114 -17.34 20.81 -0.10
CA GLY A 114 -18.14 19.89 0.71
C GLY A 114 -18.58 18.61 -0.01
N LYS A 115 -18.03 18.32 -1.19
CA LYS A 115 -18.25 17.03 -1.87
C LYS A 115 -17.55 15.88 -1.12
N ILE A 116 -16.35 16.15 -0.59
CA ILE A 116 -15.66 15.30 0.37
C ILE A 116 -15.71 16.01 1.72
N GLU A 117 -16.27 15.40 2.75
CA GLU A 117 -16.48 16.05 4.04
C GLU A 117 -15.18 16.14 4.87
N ALA A 118 -14.78 17.36 5.21
CA ALA A 118 -13.58 17.59 6.02
C ALA A 118 -13.76 17.08 7.45
N GLY A 119 -12.82 16.26 7.93
CA GLY A 119 -12.85 15.67 9.27
C GLY A 119 -13.58 14.32 9.36
N ILE A 120 -14.35 13.95 8.33
CA ILE A 120 -15.04 12.66 8.23
C ILE A 120 -14.44 11.84 7.08
N ASP A 121 -14.51 12.36 5.85
CA ASP A 121 -13.99 11.68 4.67
C ASP A 121 -12.51 11.99 4.40
N ALA A 122 -12.05 13.20 4.74
CA ALA A 122 -10.68 13.63 4.51
C ALA A 122 -10.13 14.52 5.61
N ARG A 123 -8.83 14.39 5.89
CA ARG A 123 -8.13 15.20 6.88
C ARG A 123 -6.70 15.51 6.43
N LYS A 124 -6.26 16.74 6.71
CA LYS A 124 -4.88 17.18 6.48
C LYS A 124 -3.99 16.84 7.66
N PHE A 125 -2.86 16.19 7.40
CA PHE A 125 -1.80 15.89 8.37
C PHE A 125 -0.48 16.48 7.88
N GLY A 126 -0.05 17.57 8.52
CA GLY A 126 1.13 18.32 8.08
C GLY A 126 0.99 18.81 6.63
N LYS A 127 1.87 18.32 5.74
CA LYS A 127 1.85 18.65 4.31
C LYS A 127 0.93 17.75 3.48
N GLN A 128 0.54 16.60 3.99
CA GLN A 128 -0.23 15.60 3.27
C GLN A 128 -1.71 15.66 3.61
N TRP A 129 -2.54 15.22 2.68
CA TRP A 129 -3.95 14.97 2.90
C TRP A 129 -4.22 13.48 2.84
N VAL A 130 -5.08 13.00 3.74
CA VAL A 130 -5.60 11.63 3.77
C VAL A 130 -7.08 11.68 3.42
N VAL A 131 -7.54 10.71 2.64
CA VAL A 131 -8.95 10.49 2.26
C VAL A 131 -9.34 9.04 2.48
N THR A 132 -10.62 8.79 2.80
CA THR A 132 -11.15 7.44 2.85
C THR A 132 -11.42 6.89 1.43
N GLN A 133 -11.17 5.60 1.25
CA GLN A 133 -11.51 4.87 0.02
C GLN A 133 -13.02 4.88 -0.20
N GLU A 134 -13.81 4.84 0.87
CA GLU A 134 -15.26 4.94 0.82
C GLU A 134 -15.72 6.26 0.20
N ALA A 135 -15.18 7.40 0.65
CA ALA A 135 -15.54 8.69 0.07
C ALA A 135 -15.14 8.78 -1.40
N MET A 136 -13.95 8.29 -1.76
CA MET A 136 -13.52 8.24 -3.15
C MET A 136 -14.46 7.41 -4.01
N ARG A 137 -14.90 6.25 -3.52
CA ARG A 137 -15.87 5.39 -4.23
C ARG A 137 -17.25 6.03 -4.33
N ARG A 138 -17.73 6.65 -3.26
CA ARG A 138 -19.03 7.32 -3.21
C ARG A 138 -19.09 8.49 -4.20
N GLU A 139 -18.02 9.29 -4.28
CA GLU A 139 -18.01 10.54 -5.04
C GLU A 139 -17.52 10.39 -6.50
N TYR A 140 -16.72 9.36 -6.79
CA TYR A 140 -16.06 9.18 -8.08
C TYR A 140 -16.17 7.77 -8.66
N GLY A 141 -16.86 6.84 -7.99
CA GLY A 141 -17.01 5.46 -8.44
C GLY A 141 -15.75 4.62 -8.22
N ASN A 142 -15.62 3.52 -8.96
CA ASN A 142 -14.46 2.64 -8.84
C ASN A 142 -13.18 3.34 -9.31
N PRO A 143 -12.02 3.01 -8.70
CA PRO A 143 -10.74 3.46 -9.23
C PRO A 143 -10.58 3.01 -10.68
N VAL A 144 -9.83 3.79 -11.46
CA VAL A 144 -9.63 3.54 -12.88
C VAL A 144 -8.94 2.19 -13.03
N GLU A 145 -9.61 1.24 -13.68
CA GLU A 145 -8.91 0.11 -14.29
C GLU A 145 -8.04 0.70 -15.39
N VAL A 146 -6.72 0.75 -15.18
CA VAL A 146 -5.80 1.30 -16.18
C VAL A 146 -5.85 0.39 -17.40
N LEU A 147 -6.65 0.79 -18.39
CA LEU A 147 -6.59 0.29 -19.76
C LEU A 147 -5.39 0.97 -20.41
N ARG A 148 -4.34 0.19 -20.69
CA ARG A 148 -3.36 0.53 -21.73
C ARG A 148 -3.67 -0.34 -22.93
#